data_AF-A0A9D8HUL7-F1
#
_entry.id   AF-A0A9D8HUL7-F1
#
_cell.length_a   1.000
_cell.length_b   1.000
_cell.length_c   1.000
_cell.angle_alpha   90.00
_cell.angle_beta   90.00
_cell.angle_gamma   90.00
#
_symmetry.space_group_name_H-M   'P 1'
#
loop_
_entity.id
_entity.type
_entity.pdbx_description
1 polymer ?
#
loop_
_entity_poly.entity_id
_entity_poly.type
_entity_poly.pdbx_seq_one_letter_code
_entity_poly.pdbx_strand_id
1 'polypeptide(L)' 'MKLFISSVQKEFAAERQALKDYLPGDASLRRFFEAFLFEDLPASDQRPDAVSLDEPSP' A
#
# COMPACT_ATOMS: atom_id res chain seq x y z
N MET A 1 13.81 5.48 2.68
CA MET A 1 12.76 4.96 3.58
C MET A 1 11.58 4.54 2.73
N LYS A 2 11.01 3.36 2.97
CA LYS A 2 9.82 2.91 2.24
C LYS A 2 8.58 3.51 2.89
N LEU A 3 7.72 4.14 2.09
CA LEU A 3 6.46 4.74 2.54
C LEU A 3 5.30 3.95 1.92
N PHE A 4 4.58 3.23 2.77
CA PHE A 4 3.36 2.55 2.37
C PHE A 4 2.18 3.52 2.45
N ILE A 5 1.38 3.60 1.39
CA ILE A 5 0.19 4.46 1.34
C ILE A 5 -1.04 3.55 1.25
N SER A 6 -1.91 3.59 2.26
CA SER A 6 -3.10 2.74 2.36
C SER A 6 -4.34 3.50 2.80
N SER A 7 -5.52 3.05 2.36
CA SER A 7 -6.82 3.52 2.83
C SER A 7 -7.84 2.40 2.69
N VAL A 8 -8.80 2.33 3.62
CA VAL A 8 -9.85 1.31 3.63
C VAL A 8 -11.00 1.65 2.67
N GLN A 9 -11.13 2.91 2.30
CA GLN A 9 -12.16 3.40 1.38
C GLN A 9 -11.69 3.29 -0.07
N LYS A 10 -12.56 2.72 -0.91
CA LYS A 10 -12.28 2.56 -2.34
C LYS A 10 -12.33 3.90 -3.09
N GLU A 11 -13.09 4.87 -2.60
CA GLU A 11 -13.15 6.21 -3.22
C GLU A 11 -11.79 6.92 -3.25
N PHE A 12 -10.86 6.59 -2.34
CA PHE A 12 -9.55 7.24 -2.27
C PHE A 12 -8.46 6.58 -3.13
N ALA A 13 -8.82 5.69 -4.06
CA ALA A 13 -7.84 5.00 -4.90
C ALA A 13 -7.03 5.97 -5.77
N ALA A 14 -7.70 6.99 -6.33
CA ALA A 14 -7.05 8.00 -7.15
C ALA A 14 -6.06 8.86 -6.35
N GLU A 15 -6.42 9.23 -5.12
CA GLU A 15 -5.61 10.02 -4.22
C GLU A 15 -4.37 9.25 -3.77
N ARG A 16 -4.50 7.95 -3.48
CA ARG A 16 -3.34 7.09 -3.18
C ARG A 16 -2.36 7.04 -4.35
N GLN A 17 -2.87 6.88 -5.57
CA GLN A 17 -2.04 6.90 -6.78
C GLN A 17 -1.38 8.25 -6.99
N ALA A 18 -2.13 9.35 -6.83
CA ALA A 18 -1.60 10.71 -6.97
C ALA A 18 -0.48 11.00 -5.96
N LEU A 19 -0.60 10.53 -4.71
CA LEU A 19 0.47 10.65 -3.71
C LEU A 19 1.71 9.82 -4.07
N LYS A 20 1.51 8.59 -4.56
CA LYS A 20 2.61 7.74 -5.05
C LYS A 20 3.36 8.42 -6.20
N ASP A 21 2.65 9.08 -7.12
CA ASP A 21 3.25 9.75 -8.28
C ASP A 21 3.89 11.09 -7.92
N TYR A 22 3.37 11.80 -6.92
CA TYR A 22 3.89 13.08 -6.46
C TYR A 22 5.28 12.95 -5.80
N LEU A 23 5.46 11.94 -4.96
CA LEU A 23 6.69 11.76 -4.16
C LEU A 23 7.99 11.67 -4.98
N PRO A 24 8.09 10.90 -6.08
CA PRO A 24 9.29 10.90 -6.91
C PRO A 24 9.49 12.21 -7.70
N GLY A 25 8.42 12.98 -7.93
CA GLY A 25 8.47 14.29 -8.60
C GLY A 25 9.05 15.41 -7.73
N ASP A 26 8.97 15.30 -6.40
CA ASP A 26 9.49 16.30 -5.49
C ASP A 26 11.00 16.11 -5.21
N ALA A 27 11.79 17.16 -5.43
CA ALA A 27 13.25 17.10 -5.35
C ALA A 27 13.79 16.81 -3.94
N SER A 28 13.04 17.16 -2.90
CA SER A 28 13.39 16.90 -1.51
C SER A 28 12.93 15.51 -1.12
N LEU A 29 11.65 15.18 -1.35
CA LEU A 29 11.04 13.95 -0.87
C LEU A 29 11.58 12.70 -1.56
N ARG A 30 11.88 12.75 -2.86
CA ARG A 30 12.40 11.60 -3.62
C ARG A 30 13.72 11.04 -3.10
N ARG A 31 14.50 11.84 -2.34
CA ARG A 31 15.78 11.43 -1.75
C ARG A 31 15.57 10.62 -0.47
N PHE A 32 14.42 10.78 0.19
CA PHE A 32 14.11 10.17 1.47
C PHE A 32 13.09 9.04 1.35
N PHE A 33 12.15 9.13 0.40
CA PHE A 33 11.00 8.25 0.34
C PHE A 33 10.90 7.53 -1.00
N GLU A 34 10.56 6.24 -0.91
CA GLU A 34 10.10 5.40 -2.00
C GLU A 34 8.68 4.95 -1.67
N ALA A 35 7.70 5.43 -2.43
CA ALA A 35 6.29 5.13 -2.20
C ALA A 35 5.84 3.87 -2.93
N PHE A 36 5.03 3.07 -2.26
CA PHE A 36 4.44 1.86 -2.83
C PHE A 36 3.01 1.68 -2.33
N LEU A 37 2.13 1.17 -3.19
CA LEU A 37 0.76 0.79 -2.87
C LEU A 37 0.66 -0.72 -2.75
N PHE A 38 -0.38 -1.19 -2.07
CA PHE A 38 -0.64 -2.63 -1.95
C PHE A 38 -0.99 -3.21 -3.32
N GLU A 39 -1.73 -2.45 -4.13
CA GLU A 39 -2.19 -2.79 -5.46
C GLU A 39 -1.04 -3.03 -6.47
N ASP A 40 0.15 -2.47 -6.21
CA ASP A 40 1.35 -2.66 -7.04
C ASP A 40 2.21 -3.84 -6.61
N LEU A 41 1.99 -4.36 -5.40
CA LEU A 41 2.74 -5.51 -4.95
C LEU A 41 2.33 -6.67 -5.85
N PRO A 42 3.30 -7.42 -6.41
CA PRO A 42 2.96 -8.65 -7.10
C PRO A 42 2.10 -9.45 -6.12
N ALA A 43 1.01 -10.04 -6.62
CA ALA A 43 0.31 -11.08 -5.89
C ALA A 43 1.35 -12.17 -5.64
N SER A 44 2.07 -12.05 -4.52
CA SER A 44 2.88 -13.13 -4.01
C SER A 44 1.91 -14.29 -3.92
N ASP A 45 2.27 -15.45 -4.46
CA ASP A 45 1.51 -16.71 -4.46
C ASP A 45 1.13 -17.22 -3.04
N GLN A 46 1.05 -16.33 -2.06
CA GLN A 46 0.38 -16.53 -0.79
C GLN A 46 -1.11 -16.65 -1.08
N ARG A 47 -1.50 -17.90 -1.32
CA ARG A 47 -2.88 -18.35 -1.29
C ARG A 47 -3.58 -17.72 -0.07
N PRO A 48 -4.81 -17.20 -0.23
CA PRO A 48 -5.61 -16.67 0.87
C PRO A 48 -5.86 -17.67 2.02
N ASP A 49 -5.54 -18.95 1.80
CA ASP A 49 -5.69 -20.05 2.76
C ASP A 49 -4.80 -19.93 4.02
N ALA A 50 -3.83 -19.00 4.05
CA ALA A 50 -2.88 -18.88 5.16
C ALA A 50 -3.25 -17.85 6.24
N VAL A 51 -4.31 -17.05 6.07
CA VAL A 51 -4.76 -16.11 7.11
C VAL A 51 -6.28 -16.09 7.17
N SER A 52 -6.83 -17.13 7.77
CA SER A 52 -8.12 -17.08 8.44
C SER A 52 -8.00 -17.83 9.75
N LEU A 53 -8.80 -17.39 10.73
CA LEU A 53 -9.06 -17.96 12.04
C LEU A 53 -8.09 -17.53 13.15
N ASP A 54 -8.46 -16.44 13.81
CA ASP A 54 -8.74 -16.58 15.24
C ASP A 54 -10.06 -15.86 15.54
N GLU A 55 -11.16 -16.58 15.30
CA GLU A 55 -12.45 -16.26 15.92
C GLU A 55 -12.31 -16.62 17.40
N PRO A 56 -12.52 -15.69 18.35
CA PRO A 56 -12.51 -16.05 19.75
C PRO A 56 -13.70 -16.99 20.02
N SER A 57 -13.38 -18.24 20.37
CA SER A 57 -14.30 -19.23 20.93
C SER A 57 -14.99 -18.69 22.20
N PRO A 58 -16.20 -19.17 22.57
CA PRO A 58 -17.22 -18.45 23.34
C PRO A 58 -16.87 -18.12 24.79
#